data_AF-A0A9X3RPV7-F1
#
_entry.id   AF-A0A9X3RPV7-F1
#
_cell.length_a   1.000
_cell.length_b   1.000
_cell.length_c   1.000
_cell.angle_alpha   90.00
_cell.angle_beta   90.00
_cell.angle_gamma   90.00
#
_symmetry.space_group_name_H-M   'P 1'
#
loop_
_entity.id
_entity.type
_entity.pdbx_description
1 polymer ?
#
loop_
_entity_poly.entity_id
_entity_poly.type
_entity_poly.pdbx_seq_one_letter_code
_entity_poly.pdbx_strand_id
1 'polypeptide(L)'
;MSTTQLSTATADARDEFLDNLRQMATGSYLRDEDREFWEAPYPESAVDEAQQIVDGMLQAAQTVAAGDEAELKKIAATLNLQNSDESADEQPNATTLAVTAVVIQHVTKLKELSARHEDALLEDEEIKDLLALVEKLAVDLDADEIFVENQAEAVCEA
;
A
#
# COMPACT_ATOMS: atom_id res chain seq x y z
N MET A 1 11.04 3.54 24.56
CA MET A 1 10.22 3.94 23.41
C MET A 1 9.81 2.65 22.75
N SER A 2 8.54 2.28 22.86
CA SER A 2 8.03 1.06 22.24
C SER A 2 7.95 1.33 20.75
N THR A 3 8.79 0.69 19.95
CA THR A 3 8.59 0.61 18.51
C THR A 3 7.27 -0.12 18.32
N THR A 4 6.23 0.56 17.83
CA THR A 4 4.98 -0.11 17.43
C THR A 4 5.36 -1.14 16.38
N GLN A 5 5.31 -2.41 16.77
CA GLN A 5 5.66 -3.52 15.91
C GLN A 5 4.37 -3.92 15.20
N LEU A 6 4.38 -3.95 13.87
CA LEU A 6 3.22 -4.39 13.07
C LEU A 6 2.75 -5.77 13.54
N SER A 7 1.44 -5.97 13.50
CA SER A 7 0.82 -7.24 13.84
C SER A 7 1.16 -8.31 12.81
N THR A 8 0.95 -9.57 13.22
CA THR A 8 1.06 -10.71 12.31
C THR A 8 0.06 -10.60 11.15
N ALA A 9 -1.10 -9.98 11.36
CA ALA A 9 -2.09 -9.80 10.29
C ALA A 9 -1.55 -8.92 9.16
N THR A 10 -0.88 -7.81 9.48
CA THR A 10 -0.26 -6.93 8.47
C THR A 10 0.90 -7.64 7.75
N ALA A 11 1.70 -8.42 8.48
CA ALA A 11 2.77 -9.22 7.88
C ALA A 11 2.23 -10.31 6.94
N ASP A 12 1.20 -11.04 7.36
CA ASP A 12 0.57 -12.09 6.56
C ASP A 12 -0.08 -11.51 5.28
N ALA A 13 -0.76 -10.37 5.37
CA ALA A 13 -1.36 -9.72 4.20
C ALA A 13 -0.31 -9.20 3.20
N ARG A 14 0.82 -8.69 3.71
CA ARG A 14 1.97 -8.31 2.87
C ARG A 14 2.52 -9.52 2.13
N ASP A 15 2.73 -10.61 2.86
CA ASP A 15 3.32 -11.82 2.30
C ASP A 15 2.38 -12.47 1.29
N GLU A 16 1.07 -12.49 1.55
CA GLU A 16 0.04 -12.98 0.62
C GLU A 16 0.04 -12.18 -0.69
N PHE A 17 -0.02 -10.85 -0.60
CA PHE A 17 0.02 -9.96 -1.77
C PHE A 17 1.29 -10.19 -2.63
N LEU A 18 2.47 -10.23 -2.00
CA LEU A 18 3.73 -10.41 -2.71
C LEU A 18 3.92 -11.84 -3.26
N ASP A 19 3.39 -12.85 -2.57
CA ASP A 19 3.42 -14.22 -3.05
C ASP A 19 2.53 -14.37 -4.30
N ASN A 20 1.33 -13.81 -4.31
CA ASN A 20 0.45 -13.81 -5.49
C ASN A 20 1.14 -13.18 -6.71
N LEU A 21 1.77 -12.01 -6.54
CA LEU A 21 2.58 -11.39 -7.61
C LEU A 21 3.73 -12.29 -8.07
N ARG A 22 4.42 -12.96 -7.14
CA ARG A 22 5.52 -13.88 -7.49
C ARG A 22 5.02 -15.12 -8.21
N GLN A 23 3.86 -15.66 -7.83
CA GLN A 23 3.24 -16.79 -8.51
C GLN A 23 2.89 -16.42 -9.96
N MET A 24 2.36 -15.22 -10.19
CA MET A 24 2.12 -14.68 -11.53
C MET A 24 3.40 -14.45 -12.32
N ALA A 25 4.45 -13.88 -11.71
CA ALA A 25 5.74 -13.65 -12.39
C ALA A 25 6.48 -14.94 -12.75
N THR A 26 6.27 -16.02 -11.99
CA THR A 26 6.99 -17.30 -12.16
C THR A 26 6.15 -18.39 -12.81
N GLY A 27 4.83 -18.21 -12.89
CA GLY A 27 3.89 -19.21 -13.39
C GLY A 27 3.88 -20.46 -12.51
N SER A 28 4.17 -20.32 -11.21
CA SER A 28 4.33 -21.44 -10.28
C SER A 28 3.04 -22.29 -10.14
N TYR A 29 1.89 -21.66 -10.39
CA TYR A 29 0.56 -22.29 -10.46
C TYR A 29 0.33 -23.13 -11.73
N LEU A 30 1.15 -22.93 -12.77
CA LEU A 30 1.08 -23.70 -14.01
C LEU A 30 1.82 -25.02 -13.90
N ARG A 31 1.32 -26.03 -14.63
CA ARG A 31 2.03 -27.29 -14.83
C ARG A 31 3.26 -27.05 -15.69
N ASP A 32 4.27 -27.91 -15.57
CA ASP A 32 5.52 -27.76 -16.32
C ASP A 32 5.30 -27.70 -17.84
N GLU A 33 4.34 -28.49 -18.36
CA GLU A 33 3.98 -28.50 -19.78
C GLU A 33 3.32 -27.20 -20.27
N ASP A 34 2.52 -26.55 -19.42
CA ASP A 34 1.85 -25.28 -19.74
C ASP A 34 2.84 -24.11 -19.59
N ARG A 35 3.78 -24.22 -18.65
CA ARG A 35 4.80 -23.19 -18.37
C ARG A 35 5.81 -23.02 -19.51
N GLU A 36 6.09 -24.09 -20.28
CA GLU A 36 7.05 -24.04 -21.41
C GLU A 36 6.62 -23.08 -22.53
N PHE A 37 5.32 -22.91 -22.73
CA PHE A 37 4.74 -22.06 -23.78
C PHE A 37 4.14 -20.75 -23.27
N TRP A 38 4.31 -20.48 -21.97
CA TRP A 38 3.77 -19.31 -21.31
C TRP A 38 4.81 -18.20 -21.21
N GLU A 39 4.36 -16.97 -21.38
CA GLU A 39 5.15 -15.76 -21.16
C GLU A 39 4.61 -15.03 -19.94
N ALA A 40 5.49 -14.72 -18.99
CA ALA A 40 5.11 -14.01 -17.79
C ALA A 40 4.59 -12.61 -18.11
N PRO A 41 3.52 -12.16 -17.42
CA PRO A 41 2.99 -10.81 -17.62
C PRO A 41 4.03 -9.73 -17.24
N TYR A 42 4.91 -10.05 -16.28
CA TYR A 42 6.01 -9.21 -15.84
C TYR A 42 7.16 -10.06 -15.31
N PRO A 43 8.40 -9.55 -15.33
CA PRO A 43 9.55 -10.26 -14.79
C PRO A 43 9.51 -10.31 -13.25
N GLU A 44 10.18 -11.30 -12.65
CA GLU A 44 10.36 -11.39 -11.19
C GLU A 44 10.98 -10.12 -10.57
N SER A 45 11.80 -9.39 -11.32
CA SER A 45 12.37 -8.11 -10.87
C SER A 45 11.32 -7.03 -10.62
N ALA A 46 10.16 -7.10 -11.29
CA ALA A 46 9.04 -6.20 -11.00
C ALA A 46 8.45 -6.51 -9.61
N VAL A 47 8.40 -7.80 -9.24
CA VAL A 47 7.97 -8.23 -7.90
C VAL A 47 8.98 -7.79 -6.84
N ASP A 48 10.28 -7.88 -7.12
CA ASP A 48 11.31 -7.37 -6.21
C ASP A 48 11.18 -5.85 -6.00
N GLU A 49 10.83 -5.09 -7.05
CA GLU A 49 10.57 -3.64 -6.95
C GLU A 49 9.26 -3.35 -6.18
N ALA A 50 8.19 -4.11 -6.43
CA ALA A 50 6.93 -4.02 -5.68
C ALA A 50 7.16 -4.30 -4.19
N GLN A 51 7.95 -5.32 -3.85
CA GLN A 51 8.32 -5.64 -2.47
C GLN A 51 9.04 -4.45 -1.81
N GLN A 52 10.00 -3.81 -2.50
CA GLN A 52 10.69 -2.63 -1.95
C GLN A 52 9.73 -1.46 -1.69
N ILE A 53 8.75 -1.26 -2.58
CA ILE A 53 7.73 -0.21 -2.42
C ILE A 53 6.84 -0.51 -1.21
N VAL A 54 6.35 -1.74 -1.08
CA VAL A 54 5.49 -2.17 0.04
C VAL A 54 6.24 -2.12 1.36
N ASP A 55 7.48 -2.62 1.41
CA ASP A 55 8.32 -2.55 2.63
C ASP A 55 8.61 -1.12 3.04
N GLY A 56 8.90 -0.26 2.05
CA GLY A 56 9.08 1.17 2.25
C GLY A 56 7.83 1.84 2.80
N MET A 57 6.65 1.47 2.30
CA MET A 57 5.35 1.95 2.79
C MET A 57 5.15 1.59 4.26
N LEU A 58 5.31 0.30 4.61
CA LEU A 58 5.14 -0.19 5.98
C LEU A 58 6.10 0.48 6.95
N GLN A 59 7.37 0.63 6.56
CA GLN A 59 8.39 1.28 7.38
C GLN A 59 8.11 2.78 7.55
N ALA A 60 7.76 3.47 6.46
CA ALA A 60 7.46 4.89 6.50
C ALA A 60 6.19 5.17 7.32
N ALA A 61 5.14 4.36 7.19
CA ALA A 61 3.90 4.49 7.92
C ALA A 61 4.11 4.34 9.43
N GLN A 62 4.87 3.33 9.85
CA GLN A 62 5.30 3.17 11.26
C GLN A 62 6.11 4.37 11.76
N THR A 63 7.02 4.90 10.92
CA THR A 63 7.87 6.03 11.29
C THR A 63 7.04 7.31 11.51
N VAL A 64 6.09 7.59 10.62
CA VAL A 64 5.25 8.79 10.76
C VAL A 64 4.29 8.64 11.93
N ALA A 65 3.68 7.46 12.14
CA ALA A 65 2.76 7.21 13.25
C ALA A 65 3.46 7.28 14.63
N ALA A 66 4.75 6.94 14.69
CA ALA A 66 5.57 7.09 15.89
C ALA A 66 6.12 8.52 16.11
N GLY A 67 5.93 9.43 15.14
CA GLY A 67 6.41 10.80 15.19
C GLY A 67 5.63 11.68 16.18
N ASP A 68 6.28 12.72 16.68
CA ASP A 68 5.62 13.72 17.53
C ASP A 68 4.58 14.53 16.73
N GLU A 69 3.51 14.99 17.38
CA GLU A 69 2.38 15.70 16.76
C GLU A 69 2.80 16.90 15.88
N ALA A 70 3.92 17.56 16.21
CA ALA A 70 4.47 18.66 15.43
C ALA A 70 5.06 18.22 14.06
N GLU A 71 5.58 17.00 13.99
CA GLU A 71 6.10 16.40 12.76
C GLU A 71 4.96 15.89 11.89
N LEU A 72 3.97 15.23 12.51
CA LEU A 72 2.70 14.84 11.87
C LEU A 72 2.00 16.04 11.22
N LYS A 73 1.88 17.16 11.94
CA LYS A 73 1.28 18.40 11.39
C LYS A 73 2.09 18.99 10.23
N LYS A 74 3.42 18.88 10.23
CA LYS A 74 4.24 19.34 9.09
C LYS A 74 4.06 18.44 7.88
N ILE A 75 3.99 17.13 8.08
CA ILE A 75 3.74 16.16 7.02
C ILE A 75 2.34 16.43 6.44
N ALA A 76 1.32 16.49 7.28
CA ALA A 76 -0.05 16.83 6.87
C ALA A 76 -0.13 18.18 6.12
N ALA A 77 0.55 19.22 6.60
CA ALA A 77 0.59 20.53 5.93
C ALA A 77 1.36 20.51 4.59
N THR A 78 2.39 19.68 4.47
CA THR A 78 3.15 19.51 3.22
C THR A 78 2.34 18.74 2.18
N LEU A 79 1.54 17.77 2.65
CA LEU A 79 0.65 16.94 1.85
C LEU A 79 -0.74 17.54 1.68
N ASN A 80 -0.98 18.78 2.13
CA ASN A 80 -2.29 19.41 2.12
C ASN A 80 -2.80 19.66 0.69
N LEU A 81 -3.37 18.58 0.13
CA LEU A 81 -4.63 18.53 -0.59
C LEU A 81 -5.47 19.76 -0.22
N GLN A 82 -5.71 20.59 -1.20
CA GLN A 82 -6.57 21.76 -1.10
C GLN A 82 -8.00 21.28 -0.79
N ASN A 83 -8.41 21.29 0.47
CA ASN A 83 -9.82 21.42 0.81
C ASN A 83 -9.98 22.23 2.08
N SER A 84 -10.16 23.53 1.87
CA SER A 84 -10.87 24.39 2.78
C SER A 84 -12.36 24.05 2.68
N ASP A 85 -12.86 23.15 3.51
CA ASP A 85 -14.26 23.20 3.90
C ASP A 85 -14.42 22.87 5.37
N GLU A 86 -14.89 23.89 6.09
CA GLU A 86 -15.20 23.91 7.51
C GLU A 86 -16.56 23.23 7.68
N SER A 87 -16.57 21.91 7.75
CA SER A 87 -17.74 21.14 8.20
C SER A 87 -17.32 20.26 9.37
N ALA A 88 -17.87 20.56 10.53
CA ALA A 88 -17.39 20.17 11.86
C ALA A 88 -17.88 18.79 12.36
N ASP A 89 -17.94 17.79 11.49
CA ASP A 89 -18.19 16.40 11.90
C ASP A 89 -17.11 15.50 11.27
N GLU A 90 -16.21 15.02 12.14
CA GLU A 90 -15.20 13.97 11.91
C GLU A 90 -14.15 14.22 10.81
N GLN A 91 -13.34 15.27 10.97
CA GLN A 91 -12.06 15.35 10.23
C GLN A 91 -11.10 14.23 10.71
N PRO A 92 -10.42 13.52 9.79
CA PRO A 92 -9.45 12.50 10.13
C PRO A 92 -8.35 13.07 11.03
N ASN A 93 -7.95 12.29 12.03
CA ASN A 93 -6.92 12.71 12.97
C ASN A 93 -5.55 12.87 12.29
N ALA A 94 -4.58 13.49 12.97
CA ALA A 94 -3.26 13.77 12.40
C ALA A 94 -2.49 12.49 11.99
N THR A 95 -2.67 11.39 12.73
CA THR A 95 -2.11 10.08 12.41
C THR A 95 -2.71 9.53 11.12
N THR A 96 -4.05 9.51 11.00
CA THR A 96 -4.76 9.11 9.79
C THR A 96 -4.27 9.88 8.58
N LEU A 97 -4.16 11.21 8.66
CA LEU A 97 -3.68 12.04 7.56
C LEU A 97 -2.23 11.73 7.17
N ALA A 98 -1.35 11.53 8.14
CA ALA A 98 0.05 11.21 7.87
C ALA A 98 0.23 9.80 7.29
N VAL A 99 -0.50 8.81 7.80
CA VAL A 99 -0.52 7.44 7.26
C VAL A 99 -1.08 7.45 5.84
N THR A 100 -2.22 8.12 5.61
CA THR A 100 -2.83 8.29 4.28
C THR A 100 -1.83 8.84 3.28
N ALA A 101 -1.10 9.90 3.66
CA ALA A 101 -0.09 10.50 2.81
C ALA A 101 1.02 9.53 2.38
N VAL A 102 1.52 8.73 3.32
CA VAL A 102 2.55 7.72 3.05
C VAL A 102 1.99 6.62 2.14
N VAL A 103 0.77 6.16 2.41
CA VAL A 103 0.08 5.15 1.61
C VAL A 103 -0.12 5.65 0.18
N ILE A 104 -0.73 6.82 -0.02
CA ILE A 104 -0.92 7.42 -1.36
C ILE A 104 0.41 7.50 -2.11
N GLN A 105 1.49 7.95 -1.46
CA GLN A 105 2.80 8.05 -2.11
C GLN A 105 3.30 6.70 -2.62
N HIS A 106 3.14 5.63 -1.86
CA HIS A 106 3.66 4.31 -2.23
C HIS A 106 2.72 3.55 -3.17
N VAL A 107 1.42 3.66 -2.98
CA VAL A 107 0.41 3.13 -3.92
C VAL A 107 0.56 3.79 -5.29
N THR A 108 0.85 5.10 -5.35
CA THR A 108 1.17 5.79 -6.62
C THR A 108 2.39 5.17 -7.31
N LYS A 109 3.47 4.90 -6.57
CA LYS A 109 4.67 4.24 -7.14
C LYS A 109 4.38 2.82 -7.62
N LEU A 110 3.55 2.08 -6.88
CA LEU A 110 3.16 0.72 -7.24
C LEU A 110 2.30 0.73 -8.51
N LYS A 111 1.43 1.72 -8.65
CA LYS A 111 0.66 1.97 -9.88
C LYS A 111 1.54 2.36 -11.05
N GLU A 112 2.51 3.25 -10.86
CA GLU A 112 3.49 3.58 -11.89
C GLU A 112 4.33 2.37 -12.31
N LEU A 113 4.65 1.46 -11.38
CA LEU A 113 5.28 0.19 -11.67
C LEU A 113 4.34 -0.72 -12.47
N SER A 114 3.07 -0.86 -12.07
CA SER A 114 2.08 -1.65 -12.79
C SER A 114 1.87 -1.15 -14.22
N ALA A 115 1.77 0.16 -14.42
CA ALA A 115 1.62 0.78 -15.75
C ALA A 115 2.81 0.52 -16.68
N ARG A 116 4.02 0.27 -16.15
CA ARG A 116 5.19 -0.16 -16.96
C ARG A 116 5.05 -1.59 -17.48
N HIS A 117 4.12 -2.36 -16.92
CA HIS A 117 3.87 -3.77 -17.17
C HIS A 117 2.41 -4.02 -17.58
N GLU A 118 1.82 -3.08 -18.33
CA GLU A 118 0.45 -3.22 -18.87
C GLU A 118 -0.61 -3.42 -17.78
N ASP A 119 -0.40 -2.80 -16.62
CA ASP A 119 -1.25 -2.84 -15.42
C ASP A 119 -1.40 -4.23 -14.77
N ALA A 120 -0.59 -5.21 -15.20
CA ALA A 120 -0.68 -6.58 -14.72
C ALA A 120 -0.27 -6.81 -13.26
N LEU A 121 0.39 -5.85 -12.59
CA LEU A 121 0.72 -5.98 -11.16
C LEU A 121 -0.44 -5.53 -10.25
N LEU A 122 -1.42 -4.79 -10.78
CA LEU A 122 -2.54 -4.22 -10.02
C LEU A 122 -3.84 -4.43 -10.80
N GLU A 123 -4.26 -5.67 -10.93
CA GLU A 123 -5.59 -5.99 -11.42
C GLU A 123 -6.61 -5.96 -10.27
N ASP A 124 -7.89 -6.23 -10.58
CA ASP A 124 -8.97 -6.21 -9.60
C ASP A 124 -8.72 -7.10 -8.36
N GLU A 125 -7.94 -8.18 -8.48
CA GLU A 125 -7.63 -9.07 -7.37
C GLU A 125 -6.47 -8.52 -6.53
N GLU A 126 -5.36 -8.12 -7.16
CA GLU A 126 -4.19 -7.55 -6.49
C GLU A 126 -4.52 -6.22 -5.80
N ILE A 127 -5.43 -5.42 -6.36
CA ILE A 127 -5.92 -4.20 -5.70
C ILE A 127 -6.64 -4.55 -4.41
N LYS A 128 -7.49 -5.61 -4.39
CA LYS A 128 -8.18 -6.01 -3.14
C LYS A 128 -7.21 -6.48 -2.08
N ASP A 129 -6.19 -7.26 -2.46
CA ASP A 129 -5.15 -7.72 -1.53
C ASP A 129 -4.33 -6.55 -0.98
N LEU A 130 -3.99 -5.57 -1.83
CA LEU A 130 -3.32 -4.34 -1.43
C LEU A 130 -4.17 -3.50 -0.46
N LEU A 131 -5.47 -3.34 -0.74
CA LEU A 131 -6.39 -2.62 0.14
C LEU A 131 -6.55 -3.33 1.49
N ALA A 132 -6.63 -4.65 1.49
CA ALA A 132 -6.66 -5.46 2.70
C ALA A 132 -5.36 -5.34 3.53
N LEU A 133 -4.21 -5.14 2.88
CA LEU A 133 -2.95 -4.81 3.57
C LEU A 133 -3.00 -3.39 4.17
N VAL A 134 -3.50 -2.41 3.41
CA VAL A 134 -3.62 -1.01 3.84
C VAL A 134 -4.57 -0.87 5.04
N GLU A 135 -5.69 -1.58 5.03
CA GLU A 135 -6.66 -1.65 6.14
C GLU A 135 -5.95 -2.12 7.43
N LYS A 136 -5.27 -3.28 7.37
CA LYS A 136 -4.57 -3.87 8.54
C LYS A 136 -3.45 -2.97 9.04
N LEU A 137 -2.72 -2.33 8.13
CA LEU A 137 -1.70 -1.33 8.47
C LEU A 137 -2.32 -0.13 9.22
N ALA A 138 -3.45 0.39 8.74
CA ALA A 138 -4.12 1.52 9.39
C ALA A 138 -4.59 1.16 10.81
N VAL A 139 -5.20 -0.04 10.97
CA VAL A 139 -5.60 -0.58 12.27
C VAL A 139 -4.40 -0.71 13.23
N ASP A 140 -3.27 -1.23 12.76
CA ASP A 140 -2.06 -1.38 13.58
C ASP A 140 -1.48 -0.03 14.06
N LEU A 141 -1.73 1.04 13.30
CA LEU A 141 -1.19 2.38 13.56
C LEU A 141 -2.19 3.31 14.24
N ASP A 142 -3.35 2.82 14.66
CA ASP A 142 -4.45 3.62 15.26
C ASP A 142 -4.92 4.75 14.30
N ALA A 143 -4.89 4.46 13.00
CA ALA A 143 -5.42 5.31 11.94
C ALA A 143 -6.81 4.80 11.50
N ASP A 144 -7.61 5.70 10.94
CA ASP A 144 -8.92 5.36 10.38
C ASP A 144 -8.76 4.52 9.11
N GLU A 145 -9.04 3.22 9.23
CA GLU A 145 -8.83 2.23 8.19
C GLU A 145 -9.71 2.48 6.97
N ILE A 146 -10.97 2.88 7.17
CA ILE A 146 -11.93 3.14 6.10
C ILE A 146 -11.45 4.35 5.29
N PHE A 147 -11.00 5.42 5.96
CA PHE A 147 -10.51 6.61 5.28
C PHE A 147 -9.26 6.30 4.46
N VAL A 148 -8.27 5.60 5.05
CA VAL A 148 -7.00 5.29 4.36
C VAL A 148 -7.25 4.35 3.17
N GLU A 149 -8.09 3.33 3.33
CA GLU A 149 -8.47 2.38 2.28
C GLU A 149 -9.12 3.10 1.08
N ASN A 150 -10.15 3.93 1.32
CA ASN A 150 -10.82 4.68 0.25
C ASN A 150 -9.85 5.59 -0.53
N GLN A 151 -8.86 6.19 0.16
CA GLN A 151 -7.87 7.03 -0.50
C GLN A 151 -6.87 6.20 -1.33
N ALA A 152 -6.50 5.00 -0.86
CA ALA A 152 -5.66 4.09 -1.61
C ALA A 152 -6.40 3.56 -2.86
N GLU A 153 -7.67 3.16 -2.72
CA GLU A 153 -8.52 2.70 -3.82
C GLU A 153 -8.66 3.76 -4.90
N ALA A 154 -8.95 5.01 -4.50
CA ALA A 154 -9.05 6.13 -5.44
C ALA A 154 -7.77 6.34 -6.26
N VAL A 155 -6.59 6.08 -5.69
CA VAL A 155 -5.32 6.14 -6.44
C VAL A 155 -5.20 4.96 -7.41
N CYS A 156 -5.58 3.75 -7.00
CA CYS A 156 -5.57 2.57 -7.87
C CYS A 156 -6.51 2.74 -9.08
N GLU A 157 -7.67 3.35 -8.91
CA GLU A 157 -8.67 3.55 -9.97
C GLU A 157 -8.42 4.77 -10.90
N ALA A 158 -7.59 5.75 -10.47
CA ALA A 158 -7.41 7.05 -11.16
C ALA A 158 -6.64 7.03 -12.50
#